data_AF-A0A9P3JV46-F1
#
_entry.id   AF-A0A9P3JV46-F1
#
_cell.length_a   1.000
_cell.length_b   1.000
_cell.length_c   1.000
_cell.angle_alpha   90.00
_cell.angle_beta   90.00
_cell.angle_gamma   90.00
#
_symmetry.space_group_name_H-M   'P 1'
#
loop_
_entity.id
_entity.type
_entity.pdbx_description
1 polymer ?
#
loop_
_entity_poly.entity_id
_entity_poly.type
_entity_poly.pdbx_seq_one_letter_code
_entity_poly.pdbx_strand_id
1 'polypeptide(L)'
;MAELDEPAKASGVTVLCEMGLDPGIDHMLAMDMKQRIEADGGTITSFVSLCGGLPAPGAADNPLAYKFSWNPRGALLAGRNSAVYKKDGALVAVKGEDLFASSQTLRLPHFPAFALEVLPNRDSLGYADYYGLSNPDRTVAAAADAAAAAAAVTAETMFRGTLRYEGFSSIMAGLAALGLFNQDPHPLLSVPRAAAAATKAEADPTAPATTEAPRDDDDAPLPAYPTYASFLHALVTTAGRL
;
A
#
# COMPACT_ATOMS: atom_id res chain seq x y z
N MET A 1 -19.48 1.11 -1.09
CA MET A 1 -19.49 2.52 -1.55
C MET A 1 -20.15 2.65 -2.90
N ALA A 2 -19.86 1.78 -3.88
CA ALA A 2 -20.55 1.73 -5.17
C ALA A 2 -22.09 1.68 -5.08
N GLU A 3 -22.63 0.93 -4.11
CA GLU A 3 -24.09 0.85 -3.87
C GLU A 3 -24.73 2.19 -3.47
N LEU A 4 -23.94 3.18 -3.04
CA LEU A 4 -24.42 4.51 -2.63
C LEU A 4 -24.30 5.57 -3.73
N ASP A 5 -23.85 5.18 -4.93
CA ASP A 5 -23.64 6.10 -6.05
C ASP A 5 -24.95 6.79 -6.48
N GLU A 6 -25.99 6.01 -6.79
CA GLU A 6 -27.29 6.56 -7.19
C GLU A 6 -27.97 7.39 -6.07
N PRO A 7 -28.00 6.94 -4.79
CA PRO A 7 -28.48 7.77 -3.69
C PRO A 7 -27.73 9.11 -3.53
N ALA A 8 -26.40 9.13 -3.68
CA ALA A 8 -25.60 10.34 -3.57
C ALA A 8 -25.92 11.34 -4.70
N LYS A 9 -25.99 10.85 -5.94
CA LYS A 9 -26.42 11.63 -7.12
C LYS A 9 -27.81 12.23 -6.94
N ALA A 10 -28.79 11.40 -6.52
CA ALA A 10 -30.16 11.84 -6.30
C ALA A 10 -30.27 12.92 -5.21
N SER A 11 -29.36 12.90 -4.24
CA SER A 11 -29.31 13.87 -3.14
C SER A 11 -28.50 15.13 -3.48
N GLY A 12 -27.89 15.21 -4.66
CA GLY A 12 -27.01 16.33 -5.04
C GLY A 12 -25.73 16.42 -4.20
N VAL A 13 -25.28 15.31 -3.61
CA VAL A 13 -24.10 15.25 -2.74
C VAL A 13 -22.93 14.63 -3.50
N THR A 14 -21.78 15.29 -3.47
CA THR A 14 -20.53 14.75 -4.00
C THR A 14 -19.79 13.96 -2.91
N VAL A 15 -19.43 12.72 -3.22
CA VAL A 15 -18.61 11.87 -2.34
C VAL A 15 -17.28 11.61 -3.03
N LEU A 16 -16.24 12.34 -2.62
CA LEU A 16 -14.90 12.18 -3.16
C LEU A 16 -14.11 11.18 -2.32
N CYS A 17 -13.75 10.06 -2.95
CA CYS A 17 -12.97 8.98 -2.33
C CYS A 17 -11.53 9.00 -2.84
N GLU A 18 -10.67 8.20 -2.22
CA GLU A 18 -9.33 7.90 -2.76
C GLU A 18 -8.49 9.16 -3.03
N MET A 19 -8.50 10.12 -2.09
CA MET A 19 -7.72 11.36 -2.15
C MET A 19 -6.52 11.34 -1.20
N GLY A 20 -5.88 10.17 -1.05
CA GLY A 20 -4.70 9.98 -0.21
C GLY A 20 -3.41 9.87 -1.02
N LEU A 21 -2.47 9.06 -0.51
CA LEU A 21 -1.23 8.72 -1.22
C LEU A 21 -1.47 7.54 -2.19
N ASP A 22 -1.93 6.42 -1.64
CA ASP A 22 -2.22 5.16 -2.33
C ASP A 22 -3.36 4.49 -1.54
N PRO A 23 -4.64 4.67 -1.96
CA PRO A 23 -5.07 5.29 -3.21
C PRO A 23 -5.19 6.83 -3.17
N GLY A 24 -4.72 7.50 -4.23
CA GLY A 24 -4.95 8.91 -4.55
C GLY A 24 -3.91 9.51 -5.50
N ILE A 25 -2.78 9.98 -4.96
CA ILE A 25 -1.68 10.54 -5.77
C ILE A 25 -1.22 9.53 -6.82
N ASP A 26 -1.22 8.24 -6.50
CA ASP A 26 -0.90 7.17 -7.46
C ASP A 26 -1.83 7.16 -8.68
N HIS A 27 -3.14 7.36 -8.50
CA HIS A 27 -4.11 7.49 -9.58
C HIS A 27 -3.85 8.74 -10.44
N MET A 28 -3.62 9.88 -9.79
CA MET A 28 -3.39 11.15 -10.49
C MET A 28 -2.16 11.06 -11.41
N LEU A 29 -1.08 10.48 -10.91
CA LEU A 29 0.14 10.30 -11.68
C LEU A 29 0.00 9.25 -12.78
N ALA A 30 -0.67 8.12 -12.50
CA ALA A 30 -0.97 7.11 -13.52
C ALA A 30 -1.73 7.71 -14.70
N MET A 31 -2.76 8.51 -14.43
CA MET A 31 -3.58 9.14 -15.48
C MET A 31 -2.85 10.26 -16.22
N ASP A 32 -2.07 11.11 -15.53
CA ASP A 32 -1.26 12.15 -16.17
C ASP A 32 -0.21 11.54 -17.13
N MET A 33 0.52 10.50 -16.70
CA MET A 33 1.47 9.81 -17.57
C MET A 33 0.78 9.16 -18.77
N LYS A 34 -0.36 8.50 -18.56
CA LYS A 34 -1.15 7.89 -19.64
C LYS A 34 -1.53 8.94 -20.69
N GLN A 35 -2.11 10.06 -20.27
CA GLN A 35 -2.56 11.10 -21.18
C GLN A 35 -1.41 11.67 -22.02
N ARG A 36 -0.22 11.83 -21.42
CA ARG A 36 0.98 12.28 -22.16
C ARG A 36 1.41 11.26 -23.21
N ILE A 37 1.47 9.98 -22.84
CA ILE A 37 1.85 8.89 -23.76
C ILE A 37 0.87 8.83 -24.95
N GLU A 38 -0.43 8.92 -24.68
CA GLU A 38 -1.46 8.90 -25.73
C GLU A 38 -1.42 10.15 -26.62
N ALA A 39 -1.15 11.32 -26.04
CA ALA A 39 -0.98 12.57 -26.80
C ALA A 39 0.20 12.49 -27.77
N ASP A 40 1.24 11.74 -27.41
CA ASP A 40 2.40 11.45 -28.25
C ASP A 40 2.18 10.26 -29.22
N GLY A 41 0.97 9.69 -29.25
CA GLY A 41 0.62 8.54 -30.10
C GLY A 41 1.21 7.20 -29.64
N GLY A 42 1.68 7.13 -28.40
CA GLY A 42 2.24 5.93 -27.79
C GLY A 42 1.18 5.00 -27.19
N THR A 43 1.61 3.76 -26.92
CA THR A 43 0.80 2.73 -26.26
C THR A 43 1.53 2.23 -25.01
N ILE A 44 0.77 2.02 -23.94
CA ILE A 44 1.29 1.46 -22.68
C ILE A 44 1.40 -0.06 -22.82
N THR A 45 2.63 -0.59 -22.82
CA THR A 45 2.88 -2.04 -22.86
C THR A 45 3.11 -2.64 -21.48
N SER A 46 3.50 -1.82 -20.50
CA SER A 46 3.76 -2.23 -19.12
C SER A 46 3.37 -1.13 -18.15
N PHE A 47 2.59 -1.48 -17.13
CA PHE A 47 2.24 -0.63 -16.01
C PHE A 47 2.75 -1.25 -14.71
N VAL A 48 3.67 -0.55 -14.05
CA VAL A 48 4.20 -0.92 -12.74
C VAL A 48 4.09 0.28 -11.81
N SER A 49 3.34 0.14 -10.71
CA SER A 49 3.22 1.16 -9.66
C SER A 49 3.66 0.61 -8.30
N LEU A 50 4.69 1.23 -7.73
CA LEU A 50 5.27 0.82 -6.46
C LEU A 50 5.19 1.97 -5.45
N CYS A 51 4.68 1.69 -4.26
CA CYS A 51 4.55 2.67 -3.19
C CYS A 51 4.99 2.09 -1.85
N GLY A 52 5.61 2.91 -1.00
CA GLY A 52 5.91 2.54 0.38
C GLY A 52 6.13 3.74 1.28
N GLY A 53 5.44 3.78 2.41
CA GLY A 53 5.75 4.66 3.53
C GLY A 53 6.77 4.00 4.43
N LEU A 54 8.03 4.41 4.33
CA LEU A 54 9.16 3.83 5.04
C LEU A 54 9.86 4.89 5.91
N PRO A 55 10.51 4.49 7.01
CA PRO A 55 11.40 5.40 7.71
C PRO A 55 12.53 5.85 6.78
N ALA A 56 13.02 7.08 6.98
CA ALA A 56 14.26 7.51 6.34
C ALA A 56 15.40 6.53 6.68
N PRO A 57 16.39 6.31 5.79
CA PRO A 57 17.42 5.29 6.00
C PRO A 57 18.13 5.37 7.36
N GLY A 58 18.48 6.57 7.82
CA GLY A 58 19.12 6.77 9.14
C GLY A 58 18.23 6.47 10.35
N ALA A 59 16.91 6.31 10.15
CA ALA A 59 15.93 5.97 11.17
C ALA A 59 15.35 4.55 10.99
N ALA A 60 15.91 3.75 10.08
CA ALA A 60 15.54 2.36 9.84
C ALA A 60 16.36 1.39 10.72
N ASP A 61 16.60 1.79 11.98
CA ASP A 61 17.56 1.23 12.93
C ASP A 61 16.97 0.13 13.83
N ASN A 62 16.06 -0.68 13.28
CA ASN A 62 15.39 -1.75 14.01
C ASN A 62 15.33 -3.05 13.17
N PRO A 63 15.03 -4.21 13.77
CA PRO A 63 15.06 -5.48 13.06
C PRO A 63 14.19 -5.54 11.80
N LEU A 64 13.05 -4.84 11.78
CA LEU A 64 12.16 -4.81 10.62
C LEU A 64 12.53 -3.70 9.62
N ALA A 65 13.47 -2.83 9.95
CA ALA A 65 13.71 -1.58 9.23
C ALA A 65 12.41 -0.78 8.98
N TYR A 66 11.40 -0.93 9.86
CA TYR A 66 10.06 -0.39 9.67
C TYR A 66 9.56 0.30 10.95
N LYS A 67 8.72 1.33 10.79
CA LYS A 67 8.07 2.03 11.89
C LYS A 67 6.60 2.20 11.53
N PHE A 68 5.69 1.81 12.42
CA PHE A 68 4.26 1.88 12.17
C PHE A 68 3.79 3.34 12.21
N SER A 69 3.29 3.85 11.08
CA SER A 69 2.66 5.18 10.96
C SER A 69 1.13 5.11 10.85
N TRP A 70 0.57 3.91 10.90
CA TRP A 70 -0.85 3.61 10.82
C TRP A 70 -1.14 2.34 11.64
N ASN A 71 -2.41 1.93 11.73
CA ASN A 71 -2.84 0.83 12.58
C ASN A 71 -1.96 -0.43 12.41
N PRO A 72 -1.16 -0.82 13.42
CA PRO A 72 -0.23 -1.95 13.32
C PRO A 72 -0.94 -3.27 12.99
N ARG A 73 -2.16 -3.48 13.49
CA ARG A 73 -2.95 -4.68 13.15
C ARG A 73 -3.20 -4.74 11.64
N GLY A 74 -3.55 -3.61 11.03
CA GLY A 74 -3.73 -3.53 9.59
C GLY A 74 -2.44 -3.83 8.83
N ALA A 75 -1.31 -3.29 9.29
CA ALA A 75 0.00 -3.49 8.67
C ALA A 75 0.45 -4.95 8.69
N LEU A 76 0.24 -5.65 9.80
CA LEU A 76 0.55 -7.07 9.93
C LEU A 76 -0.39 -7.92 9.06
N LEU A 77 -1.69 -7.64 9.09
CA LEU A 77 -2.68 -8.42 8.34
C LEU A 77 -2.64 -8.16 6.83
N ALA A 78 -2.15 -7.01 6.39
CA ALA A 78 -1.92 -6.74 4.96
C ALA A 78 -0.97 -7.78 4.34
N GLY A 79 -0.04 -8.31 5.14
CA GLY A 79 0.85 -9.41 4.79
C GLY A 79 0.19 -10.76 4.50
N ARG A 80 -1.13 -10.88 4.73
CA ARG A 80 -1.92 -12.10 4.51
C ARG A 80 -2.90 -11.97 3.35
N ASN A 81 -2.90 -10.85 2.65
CA ASN A 81 -3.77 -10.68 1.48
C ASN A 81 -3.20 -11.47 0.30
N SER A 82 -4.03 -12.26 -0.37
CA SER A 82 -3.66 -12.80 -1.67
C SER A 82 -3.44 -11.66 -2.65
N ALA A 83 -2.60 -11.90 -3.66
CA ALA A 83 -2.34 -10.94 -4.72
C ALA A 83 -2.51 -11.59 -6.10
N VAL A 84 -2.98 -10.81 -7.07
CA VAL A 84 -3.14 -11.24 -8.44
C VAL A 84 -2.76 -10.11 -9.39
N TYR A 85 -1.95 -10.43 -10.39
CA TYR A 85 -1.42 -9.45 -11.33
C TYR A 85 -1.02 -10.12 -12.64
N LYS A 86 -0.71 -9.30 -13.66
CA LYS A 86 -0.21 -9.77 -14.94
C LYS A 86 1.26 -9.38 -15.08
N LYS A 87 2.11 -10.31 -15.51
CA LYS A 87 3.53 -10.06 -15.76
C LYS A 87 3.95 -10.79 -17.03
N ASP A 88 4.55 -10.06 -17.96
CA ASP A 88 5.09 -10.60 -19.22
C ASP A 88 4.04 -11.44 -19.98
N GLY A 89 2.80 -10.96 -20.01
CA GLY A 89 1.66 -11.64 -20.65
C GLY A 89 0.97 -12.70 -19.80
N ALA A 90 1.57 -13.15 -18.70
CA ALA A 90 1.07 -14.24 -17.87
C ALA A 90 0.35 -13.76 -16.62
N LEU A 91 -0.71 -14.48 -16.23
CA LEU A 91 -1.35 -14.33 -14.93
C LEU A 91 -0.41 -14.85 -13.84
N VAL A 92 -0.22 -14.06 -12.79
CA VAL A 92 0.44 -14.49 -11.56
C VAL A 92 -0.52 -14.33 -10.40
N ALA A 93 -0.71 -15.41 -9.65
CA ALA A 93 -1.52 -15.44 -8.44
C ALA A 93 -0.65 -15.88 -7.25
N VAL A 94 -0.63 -15.07 -6.20
CA VAL A 94 0.10 -15.32 -4.96
C VAL A 94 -0.92 -15.50 -3.85
N LYS A 95 -0.87 -16.63 -3.16
CA LYS A 95 -1.72 -16.86 -2.00
C LYS A 95 -1.27 -15.98 -0.84
N GLY A 96 -2.21 -15.57 0.01
CA GLY A 96 -1.90 -14.77 1.19
C GLY A 96 -0.88 -15.40 2.15
N GLU A 97 -0.84 -16.74 2.23
CA GLU A 97 0.16 -17.48 3.04
C GLU A 97 1.59 -17.37 2.48
N ASP A 98 1.71 -17.19 1.16
CA ASP A 98 2.99 -17.12 0.44
C ASP A 98 3.41 -15.67 0.17
N LEU A 99 2.62 -14.67 0.58
CA LEU A 99 2.84 -13.28 0.16
C LEU A 99 4.24 -12.77 0.56
N PHE A 100 4.64 -12.98 1.81
CA PHE A 100 5.98 -12.58 2.26
C PHE A 100 7.10 -13.37 1.56
N ALA A 101 6.89 -14.66 1.29
CA ALA A 101 7.85 -15.47 0.56
C ALA A 101 7.97 -15.05 -0.92
N SER A 102 6.94 -14.41 -1.48
CA SER A 102 6.93 -13.92 -2.86
C SER A 102 7.70 -12.60 -3.07
N SER A 103 8.23 -12.00 -1.99
CA SER A 103 8.94 -10.71 -2.07
C SER A 103 10.13 -10.79 -3.02
N GLN A 104 10.30 -9.75 -3.85
CA GLN A 104 11.43 -9.67 -4.77
C GLN A 104 12.33 -8.50 -4.39
N THR A 105 13.65 -8.73 -4.38
CA THR A 105 14.64 -7.68 -4.21
C THR A 105 14.49 -6.64 -5.33
N LEU A 106 14.48 -5.37 -4.95
CA LEU A 106 14.49 -4.24 -5.87
C LEU A 106 15.72 -3.39 -5.60
N ARG A 107 16.48 -3.13 -6.66
CA ARG A 107 17.56 -2.16 -6.68
C ARG A 107 17.23 -1.10 -7.69
N LEU A 108 17.21 0.14 -7.23
CA LEU A 108 16.99 1.30 -8.09
C LEU A 108 18.36 1.81 -8.56
N PRO A 109 18.67 1.76 -9.88
CA PRO A 109 19.99 2.15 -10.37
C PRO A 109 20.40 3.58 -9.99
N HIS A 110 19.42 4.49 -9.98
CA HIS A 110 19.61 5.90 -9.64
C HIS A 110 19.56 6.18 -8.12
N PHE A 111 19.19 5.18 -7.31
CA PHE A 111 19.09 5.28 -5.87
C PHE A 111 19.74 4.08 -5.19
N PRO A 112 21.05 3.85 -5.39
CA PRO A 112 21.74 2.62 -4.96
C PRO A 112 21.79 2.46 -3.43
N ALA A 113 21.61 3.55 -2.68
CA ALA A 113 21.54 3.52 -1.22
C ALA A 113 20.27 2.83 -0.68
N PHE A 114 19.25 2.63 -1.51
CA PHE A 114 18.01 1.99 -1.11
C PHE A 114 18.04 0.49 -1.43
N ALA A 115 18.27 -0.31 -0.40
CA ALA A 115 18.09 -1.76 -0.44
C ALA A 115 16.60 -2.09 -0.21
N LEU A 116 15.83 -2.17 -1.29
CA LEU A 116 14.39 -2.38 -1.23
C LEU A 116 14.01 -3.82 -1.61
N GLU A 117 12.80 -4.18 -1.20
CA GLU A 117 12.07 -5.34 -1.67
C GLU A 117 10.62 -4.94 -2.01
N VAL A 118 9.99 -5.71 -2.88
CA VAL A 118 8.64 -5.46 -3.37
C VAL A 118 7.75 -6.65 -3.03
N LEU A 119 6.60 -6.36 -2.43
CA LEU A 119 5.50 -7.29 -2.22
C LEU A 119 4.38 -6.98 -3.21
N PRO A 120 3.82 -7.97 -3.93
CA PRO A 120 2.59 -7.78 -4.68
C PRO A 120 1.46 -7.26 -3.80
N ASN A 121 0.63 -6.33 -4.30
CA ASN A 121 -0.45 -5.73 -3.52
C ASN A 121 -1.83 -6.08 -4.08
N ARG A 122 -2.54 -6.99 -3.41
CA ARG A 122 -3.93 -7.37 -3.72
C ARG A 122 -4.14 -7.62 -5.22
N ASP A 123 -5.28 -7.21 -5.76
CA ASP A 123 -5.61 -7.32 -7.17
C ASP A 123 -5.10 -6.08 -7.94
N SER A 124 -4.14 -6.30 -8.84
CA SER A 124 -3.65 -5.28 -9.76
C SER A 124 -4.48 -5.20 -11.05
N LEU A 125 -5.15 -6.29 -11.45
CA LEU A 125 -5.89 -6.37 -12.70
C LEU A 125 -7.09 -5.43 -12.70
N GLY A 126 -7.80 -5.31 -11.59
CA GLY A 126 -8.96 -4.42 -11.47
C GLY A 126 -8.67 -2.95 -11.81
N TYR A 127 -7.41 -2.51 -11.65
CA TYR A 127 -7.01 -1.15 -11.99
C TYR A 127 -6.91 -0.89 -13.50
N ALA A 128 -6.86 -1.95 -14.32
CA ALA A 128 -6.76 -1.80 -15.76
C ALA A 128 -7.99 -1.09 -16.35
N ASP A 129 -9.19 -1.35 -15.82
CA ASP A 129 -10.41 -0.66 -16.27
C ASP A 129 -10.36 0.84 -15.95
N TYR A 130 -9.93 1.21 -14.74
CA TYR A 130 -9.82 2.62 -14.33
C TYR A 130 -8.80 3.39 -15.16
N TYR A 131 -7.74 2.72 -15.60
CA TYR A 131 -6.67 3.32 -16.40
C TYR A 131 -6.86 3.12 -17.90
N GLY A 132 -7.98 2.59 -18.37
CA GLY A 132 -8.20 2.36 -19.80
C GLY A 132 -7.17 1.39 -20.43
N LEU A 133 -6.66 0.46 -19.63
CA LEU A 133 -5.71 -0.60 -20.02
C LEU A 133 -6.40 -1.96 -20.15
N SER A 134 -7.71 -1.97 -20.33
CA SER A 134 -8.50 -3.16 -20.63
C SER A 134 -9.12 -3.10 -22.01
N ASN A 135 -9.46 -4.26 -22.56
CA ASN A 135 -10.12 -4.37 -23.83
C ASN A 135 -11.54 -3.75 -23.72
N PRO A 136 -11.93 -2.81 -24.60
CA PRO A 136 -13.25 -2.20 -24.57
C PRO A 136 -14.41 -3.20 -24.64
N ASP A 137 -14.22 -4.31 -25.37
CA ASP A 137 -15.23 -5.36 -25.55
C ASP A 137 -15.19 -6.42 -24.44
N ARG A 138 -14.16 -6.37 -23.58
CA ARG A 138 -13.93 -7.35 -22.50
C ARG A 138 -13.17 -6.68 -21.36
N THR A 139 -13.90 -5.99 -20.49
CA THR A 139 -13.35 -5.33 -19.31
C THR A 139 -12.97 -6.34 -18.22
N VAL A 140 -12.11 -5.93 -17.29
CA VAL A 140 -11.72 -6.76 -16.15
C VAL A 140 -12.91 -6.98 -15.21
N ALA A 141 -13.73 -5.97 -14.97
CA ALA A 141 -14.93 -6.05 -14.15
C ALA A 141 -15.96 -7.07 -14.66
N ALA A 142 -16.00 -7.32 -15.98
CA ALA A 142 -16.89 -8.30 -16.60
C ALA A 142 -16.29 -9.72 -16.68
N ALA A 143 -15.04 -9.91 -16.26
CA ALA A 143 -14.36 -11.19 -16.36
C ALA A 143 -14.92 -12.22 -15.36
N ALA A 144 -15.05 -13.47 -15.82
CA ALA A 144 -15.57 -14.56 -15.00
C ALA A 144 -14.58 -15.05 -13.94
N ASP A 145 -13.27 -14.88 -14.19
CA ASP A 145 -12.18 -15.30 -13.32
C ASP A 145 -10.91 -14.48 -13.58
N ALA A 146 -9.87 -14.73 -12.78
CA ALA A 146 -8.59 -14.02 -12.87
C ALA A 146 -7.86 -14.23 -14.21
N ALA A 147 -8.04 -15.37 -14.88
CA ALA A 147 -7.40 -15.64 -16.17
C ALA A 147 -8.08 -14.83 -17.29
N ALA A 148 -9.41 -14.80 -17.29
CA ALA A 148 -10.20 -13.93 -18.15
C ALA A 148 -9.89 -12.45 -17.88
N ALA A 149 -9.71 -12.05 -16.62
CA ALA A 149 -9.31 -10.70 -16.23
C ALA A 149 -7.93 -10.34 -16.78
N ALA A 150 -6.92 -11.21 -16.63
CA ALA A 150 -5.58 -10.95 -17.18
C ALA A 150 -5.58 -10.89 -18.72
N ALA A 151 -6.41 -11.69 -19.37
CA ALA A 151 -6.60 -11.64 -20.83
C ALA A 151 -7.32 -10.38 -21.31
N ALA A 152 -8.15 -9.76 -20.46
CA ALA A 152 -8.79 -8.47 -20.72
C ALA A 152 -7.80 -7.30 -20.66
N VAL A 153 -6.74 -7.39 -19.86
CA VAL A 153 -5.71 -6.36 -19.78
C VAL A 153 -4.91 -6.28 -21.08
N THR A 154 -4.82 -5.09 -21.68
CA THR A 154 -4.10 -4.84 -22.95
C THR A 154 -2.60 -4.79 -22.76
N ALA A 155 -2.12 -4.21 -21.65
CA ALA A 155 -0.70 -4.23 -21.30
C ALA A 155 -0.21 -5.66 -21.04
N GLU A 156 1.05 -5.94 -21.37
CA GLU A 156 1.71 -7.22 -21.08
C GLU A 156 1.96 -7.38 -19.58
N THR A 157 2.23 -6.27 -18.88
CA THR A 157 2.42 -6.23 -17.43
C THR A 157 1.48 -5.22 -16.80
N MET A 158 0.79 -5.64 -15.74
CA MET A 158 -0.07 -4.82 -14.90
C MET A 158 0.19 -5.21 -13.45
N PHE A 159 0.97 -4.38 -12.74
CA PHE A 159 1.47 -4.71 -11.42
C PHE A 159 1.43 -3.51 -10.48
N ARG A 160 0.84 -3.71 -9.30
CA ARG A 160 0.91 -2.80 -8.17
C ARG A 160 1.58 -3.50 -6.99
N GLY A 161 2.50 -2.82 -6.35
CA GLY A 161 3.33 -3.40 -5.30
C GLY A 161 3.60 -2.47 -4.13
N THR A 162 3.86 -3.06 -2.98
CA THR A 162 4.27 -2.37 -1.76
C THR A 162 5.78 -2.47 -1.57
N LEU A 163 6.44 -1.35 -1.34
CA LEU A 163 7.87 -1.28 -1.04
C LEU A 163 8.14 -1.50 0.45
N ARG A 164 9.19 -2.27 0.74
CA ARG A 164 9.81 -2.41 2.06
C ARG A 164 11.32 -2.35 1.93
N TYR A 165 12.01 -2.14 3.05
CA TYR A 165 13.46 -2.40 3.08
C TYR A 165 13.69 -3.90 3.10
N GLU A 166 14.77 -4.31 2.47
CA GLU A 166 15.16 -5.72 2.36
C GLU A 166 15.30 -6.38 3.73
N GLY A 167 14.78 -7.60 3.84
CA GLY A 167 14.81 -8.41 5.07
C GLY A 167 13.51 -8.34 5.87
N PHE A 168 12.68 -7.31 5.64
CA PHE A 168 11.37 -7.18 6.27
C PHE A 168 10.50 -8.43 6.04
N SER A 169 10.35 -8.85 4.78
CA SER A 169 9.47 -9.97 4.41
C SER A 169 9.99 -11.31 4.95
N SER A 170 11.31 -11.51 5.00
CA SER A 170 11.89 -12.72 5.59
C SER A 170 11.55 -12.86 7.07
N ILE A 171 11.69 -11.77 7.85
CA ILE A 171 11.33 -11.77 9.27
C ILE A 171 9.82 -11.99 9.44
N MET A 172 9.02 -11.28 8.65
CA MET A 172 7.57 -11.38 8.70
C MET A 172 7.05 -12.77 8.33
N ALA A 173 7.66 -13.43 7.34
CA ALA A 173 7.38 -14.83 7.02
C ALA A 173 7.71 -15.76 8.20
N GLY A 174 8.83 -15.53 8.88
CA GLY A 174 9.18 -16.28 10.09
C GLY A 174 8.16 -16.11 11.22
N LEU A 175 7.72 -14.87 11.47
CA LEU A 175 6.67 -14.58 12.46
C LEU A 175 5.34 -15.24 12.08
N ALA A 176 4.97 -15.22 10.80
CA ALA A 176 3.77 -15.89 10.29
C ALA A 176 3.85 -17.40 10.51
N ALA A 177 5.00 -18.02 10.20
CA ALA A 177 5.23 -19.46 10.38
C ALA A 177 5.17 -19.89 11.86
N LEU A 178 5.55 -19.01 12.78
CA LEU A 178 5.39 -19.23 14.23
C LEU A 178 3.95 -19.07 14.72
N GLY A 179 3.00 -18.73 13.84
CA GLY A 179 1.59 -18.54 14.19
C GLY A 179 1.29 -17.22 14.89
N LEU A 180 2.23 -16.26 14.90
CA LEU A 180 2.07 -14.98 15.61
C LEU A 180 1.05 -14.04 14.97
N PHE A 181 0.58 -14.36 13.76
CA PHE A 181 -0.50 -13.65 13.09
C PHE A 181 -1.84 -14.39 13.17
N ASN A 182 -1.96 -15.44 13.98
CA ASN A 182 -3.24 -16.08 14.25
C ASN A 182 -4.18 -15.09 14.96
N GLN A 183 -5.44 -15.05 14.53
CA GLN A 183 -6.48 -14.23 15.13
C GLN A 183 -7.34 -15.01 16.12
N ASP A 184 -7.19 -16.33 16.19
CA ASP A 184 -7.90 -17.15 17.16
C ASP A 184 -7.46 -16.78 18.59
N PRO A 185 -8.42 -16.68 19.54
CA PRO A 185 -8.09 -16.45 20.93
C PRO A 185 -7.15 -17.53 21.46
N HIS A 186 -5.97 -17.13 21.94
CA HIS A 186 -5.02 -18.05 22.55
C HIS A 186 -5.26 -18.13 24.07
N PRO A 187 -5.40 -19.32 24.69
CA PRO A 187 -5.69 -19.46 26.12
C PRO A 187 -4.67 -18.80 27.05
N LEU A 188 -3.40 -18.71 26.64
CA LEU A 188 -2.36 -18.01 27.42
C LEU A 188 -2.41 -16.49 27.28
N LEU A 189 -3.11 -15.97 26.27
CA LEU A 189 -3.26 -14.52 26.01
C LEU A 189 -4.66 -14.01 26.38
N SER A 190 -5.59 -14.89 26.75
CA SER A 190 -6.88 -14.50 27.29
C SER A 190 -6.70 -13.93 28.69
N VAL A 191 -6.54 -12.61 28.78
CA VAL A 191 -6.49 -11.91 30.07
C VAL A 191 -7.90 -11.91 30.66
N PRO A 192 -8.11 -12.40 31.90
CA PRO A 192 -9.37 -12.19 32.59
C PRO A 192 -9.61 -10.69 32.70
N ARG A 193 -10.79 -10.22 32.28
CA ARG A 193 -11.16 -8.80 32.14
C ARG A 193 -10.88 -7.93 33.39
N ALA A 194 -10.70 -8.53 34.56
CA ALA A 194 -10.32 -7.87 35.81
C ALA A 194 -8.86 -7.36 35.84
N ALA A 195 -7.91 -8.02 35.16
CA ALA A 195 -6.50 -7.62 35.18
C ALA A 195 -6.17 -6.43 34.25
N ALA A 196 -6.95 -6.23 33.18
CA ALA A 196 -6.75 -5.12 32.23
C ALA A 196 -7.16 -3.75 32.80
N ALA A 197 -7.97 -3.71 33.87
CA ALA A 197 -8.34 -2.47 34.55
C ALA A 197 -7.24 -1.99 35.53
N ALA A 198 -6.35 -2.87 35.99
CA ALA A 198 -5.36 -2.57 37.01
C ALA A 198 -4.16 -1.77 36.47
N THR A 199 -3.85 -1.85 35.17
CA THR A 199 -2.70 -1.15 34.56
C THR A 199 -2.98 0.32 34.20
N LYS A 200 -4.21 0.81 34.41
CA LYS A 200 -4.55 2.23 34.21
C LYS A 200 -4.42 3.07 35.49
N ALA A 201 -4.08 2.46 36.62
CA ALA A 201 -4.15 3.07 37.95
C ALA A 201 -2.81 3.54 38.54
N GLU A 202 -1.68 3.35 37.85
CA GLU A 202 -0.37 3.91 38.27
C GLU A 202 -0.03 5.14 37.43
N ALA A 203 -0.83 6.19 37.54
CA ALA A 203 -0.38 7.56 37.28
C ALA A 203 -0.32 8.27 38.63
N ASP A 204 0.90 8.70 39.00
CA ASP A 204 1.19 9.38 40.27
C ASP A 204 0.30 10.63 40.45
N PRO A 205 -0.58 10.68 41.47
CA PRO A 205 -1.47 11.82 41.70
C PRO A 205 -0.75 13.06 42.24
N THR A 206 0.57 13.01 42.46
CA THR A 206 1.36 14.14 42.97
C THR A 206 2.18 14.87 41.90
N ALA A 207 2.13 14.44 40.64
CA ALA A 207 2.73 15.20 39.54
C ALA A 207 1.98 16.54 39.34
N PRO A 208 2.66 17.70 39.36
CA PRO A 208 2.00 18.98 39.21
C PRO A 208 1.33 19.09 37.83
N ALA A 209 0.04 19.42 37.82
CA ALA A 209 -0.69 19.73 36.60
C ALA A 209 -0.11 21.01 35.97
N THR A 210 0.68 20.87 34.92
CA THR A 210 1.08 22.00 34.08
C THR A 210 -0.16 22.49 33.34
N THR A 211 -0.79 23.52 33.89
CA THR A 211 -1.82 24.33 33.22
C THR A 211 -1.08 25.41 32.45
N GLU A 212 -0.76 25.16 31.18
CA GLU A 212 -0.54 26.24 30.23
C GLU A 212 -1.85 26.48 29.48
N ALA A 213 -2.44 27.64 29.71
CA ALA A 213 -3.51 28.19 28.89
C ALA A 213 -2.99 28.44 27.46
N PRO A 214 -3.85 28.39 26.43
CA PRO A 214 -3.42 28.63 25.06
C PRO A 214 -2.88 30.05 24.95
N ARG A 215 -1.61 30.20 24.57
CA ARG A 215 -1.09 31.47 24.08
C ARG A 215 -1.40 31.53 22.59
N ASP A 216 -2.23 32.51 22.23
CA ASP A 216 -2.38 32.98 20.85
C ASP A 216 -1.05 33.61 20.42
N ASP A 217 -0.14 32.78 19.89
CA ASP A 217 1.07 33.23 19.18
C ASP A 217 1.10 32.53 17.80
N ASP A 218 0.21 32.97 16.92
CA ASP A 218 0.32 32.80 15.46
C ASP A 218 1.56 33.59 14.98
N ASP A 219 2.73 32.93 14.88
CA ASP A 219 3.82 33.23 13.92
C ASP A 219 5.16 32.50 14.21
N ALA A 220 5.22 31.52 15.11
CA ALA A 220 6.43 30.70 15.29
C ALA A 220 6.53 29.59 14.22
N PRO A 221 7.68 29.40 13.55
CA PRO A 221 7.85 28.31 12.59
C PRO A 221 7.72 26.96 13.30
N LEU A 222 6.82 26.11 12.80
CA LEU A 222 6.60 24.76 13.30
C LEU A 222 7.92 23.97 13.32
N PRO A 223 8.22 23.23 14.41
CA PRO A 223 9.41 22.38 14.45
C PRO A 223 9.34 21.34 13.33
N ALA A 224 10.49 21.11 12.67
CA ALA A 224 10.61 20.15 11.58
C ALA A 224 10.20 18.74 12.06
N TYR A 225 9.06 18.26 11.58
CA TYR A 225 8.67 16.86 11.73
C TYR A 225 9.75 15.96 11.10
N PRO A 226 10.07 14.80 11.68
CA PRO A 226 10.96 13.84 11.05
C PRO A 226 10.39 13.50 9.66
N THR A 227 11.16 13.82 8.63
CA THR A 227 10.77 13.68 7.24
C THR A 227 10.51 12.20 6.92
N TYR A 228 9.25 11.87 6.66
CA TYR A 228 8.88 10.60 6.03
C TYR A 228 9.22 10.71 4.54
N ALA A 229 9.99 9.74 4.03
CA ALA A 229 10.23 9.63 2.60
C ALA A 229 9.16 8.69 2.01
N SER A 230 8.18 9.28 1.34
CA SER A 230 7.22 8.53 0.52
C SER A 230 7.84 8.37 -0.86
N PHE A 231 8.14 7.14 -1.27
CA PHE A 231 8.61 6.84 -2.61
C PHE A 231 7.44 6.32 -3.43
N LEU A 232 7.09 7.05 -4.48
CA LEU A 232 6.24 6.58 -5.55
C LEU A 232 7.11 6.39 -6.78
N HIS A 233 7.23 5.14 -7.22
CA HIS A 233 7.94 4.81 -8.45
C HIS A 233 6.96 4.15 -9.40
N ALA A 234 6.54 4.91 -10.43
CA ALA A 234 5.81 4.38 -11.54
C ALA A 234 6.75 4.26 -12.74
N LEU A 235 6.97 3.04 -13.21
CA LEU A 235 7.74 2.80 -14.44
C LEU A 235 6.73 2.45 -15.54
N VAL A 236 6.56 3.36 -16.49
CA VAL A 236 5.79 3.11 -17.72
C VAL A 236 6.79 3.09 -18.85
N THR A 237 7.03 1.92 -19.43
CA THR A 237 7.95 1.76 -20.56
C THR A 237 7.17 1.85 -21.87
N THR A 238 7.58 2.75 -22.76
CA THR A 238 7.12 2.79 -24.15
C THR A 238 8.03 1.93 -25.02
N ALA A 239 7.49 1.22 -26.00
CA ALA A 239 8.29 0.58 -27.04
C ALA A 239 8.91 1.66 -27.95
N GLY A 240 10.11 2.15 -27.59
CA GLY A 240 10.80 3.20 -28.33
C GLY A 240 12.20 3.51 -27.82
N ARG A 241 13.17 2.66 -28.22
CA ARG A 241 14.66 2.75 -28.10
C ARG A 241 15.25 3.09 -26.71
N LEU A 242 15.99 2.09 -26.22
CA LEU A 242 16.94 2.01 -25.08
C LEU A 242 17.42 3.34 -24.49
#